data_AF-A0A089M7U2-F1
#
_entry.id   AF-A0A089M7U2-F1
#
_cell.length_a   1.000
_cell.length_b   1.000
_cell.length_c   1.000
_cell.angle_alpha   90.00
_cell.angle_beta   90.00
_cell.angle_gamma   90.00
#
_symmetry.space_group_name_H-M   'P 1'
#
loop_
_entity.id
_entity.type
_entity.pdbx_description
1 polymer ?
#
loop_
_entity_poly.entity_id
_entity_poly.type
_entity_poly.pdbx_seq_one_letter_code
_entity_poly.pdbx_strand_id
1 'polypeptide(L)'
;MVKNKDYNPEPGAGIEKVSFRKVSFNGGGGQPSRIYGYDEDRGVNGVEFINLQLGGEQIEDARTDLILLNAYAHNVVFKHE
;
A
#
# COMPACT_ATOMS: atom_id res chain seq x y z
N MET A 1 8.26 4.09 27.33
CA MET A 1 7.48 3.65 26.16
C MET A 1 6.50 2.60 26.64
N VAL A 2 5.19 2.82 26.49
CA VAL A 2 4.17 1.84 26.94
C VAL A 2 4.02 0.80 25.84
N LYS A 3 4.52 -0.42 26.06
CA LYS A 3 4.24 -1.56 25.17
C LYS A 3 2.85 -2.10 25.52
N ASN A 4 1.89 -1.94 24.62
CA ASN A 4 0.62 -2.66 24.76
C ASN A 4 0.92 -4.16 24.54
N LYS A 5 0.62 -4.97 25.56
CA LYS A 5 0.89 -6.41 25.61
C LYS A 5 0.12 -7.22 24.55
N ASP A 6 -0.94 -6.63 24.00
CA ASP A 6 -1.83 -7.30 23.04
C ASP A 6 -1.28 -7.25 21.59
N TYR A 7 -0.22 -6.46 21.33
CA TYR A 7 0.41 -6.45 20.02
C TYR A 7 1.42 -7.58 19.88
N ASN A 8 1.47 -8.16 18.68
CA ASN A 8 2.55 -9.08 18.33
C ASN A 8 3.90 -8.35 18.42
N PRO A 9 4.82 -8.77 19.31
CA PRO A 9 6.12 -8.15 19.43
C PRO A 9 7.06 -8.53 18.28
N GLU A 10 6.73 -9.57 17.52
CA GLU A 10 7.56 -10.04 16.41
C GLU A 10 7.26 -9.25 15.13
N PRO A 11 8.29 -8.74 14.43
CA PRO A 11 8.10 -8.13 13.12
C PRO A 11 7.64 -9.19 12.12
N GLY A 12 6.70 -8.81 11.24
CA GLY A 12 6.25 -9.68 10.16
C GLY A 12 7.37 -10.01 9.16
N ALA A 13 7.17 -11.07 8.37
CA ALA A 13 8.15 -11.59 7.41
C ALA A 13 8.14 -10.90 6.04
N GLY A 14 7.49 -9.74 5.90
CA GLY A 14 7.23 -9.08 4.62
C GLY A 14 5.79 -9.30 4.14
N ILE A 15 5.44 -8.64 3.03
CA ILE A 15 4.10 -8.70 2.40
C ILE A 15 4.28 -9.03 0.93
N GLU A 16 3.60 -10.06 0.44
CA GLU A 16 3.75 -10.51 -0.93
C GLU A 16 2.42 -10.80 -1.62
N LYS A 17 2.34 -10.54 -2.93
CA LYS A 17 1.27 -10.99 -3.84
C LYS A 17 -0.14 -10.59 -3.37
N VAL A 18 -0.30 -9.30 -3.09
CA VAL A 18 -1.58 -8.74 -2.65
C VAL A 18 -2.29 -8.12 -3.84
N SER A 19 -3.59 -8.40 -4.00
CA SER A 19 -4.41 -7.75 -5.02
C SER A 19 -5.56 -6.96 -4.40
N PHE A 20 -5.74 -5.74 -4.88
CA PHE A 20 -6.86 -4.87 -4.60
C PHE A 20 -7.65 -4.71 -5.89
N ARG A 21 -8.93 -5.08 -5.88
CA ARG A 21 -9.73 -5.11 -7.11
C ARG A 21 -11.03 -4.33 -6.91
N LYS A 22 -11.30 -3.39 -7.83
CA LYS A 22 -12.49 -2.53 -7.84
C LYS A 22 -12.66 -1.74 -6.53
N VAL A 23 -11.55 -1.21 -6.02
CA VAL A 23 -11.54 -0.38 -4.81
C VAL A 23 -11.83 1.06 -5.21
N SER A 24 -12.81 1.68 -4.53
CA SER A 24 -13.13 3.09 -4.71
C SER A 24 -13.19 3.80 -3.36
N PHE A 25 -12.65 5.01 -3.30
CA PHE A 25 -12.72 5.88 -2.13
C PHE A 25 -13.01 7.32 -2.55
N ASN A 26 -14.12 7.89 -2.07
CA ASN A 26 -14.60 9.22 -2.47
C ASN A 26 -14.47 10.26 -1.34
N GLY A 27 -13.75 9.96 -0.26
CA GLY A 27 -13.51 10.93 0.81
C GLY A 27 -12.52 12.01 0.39
N GLY A 28 -12.68 13.22 0.94
CA GLY A 28 -11.75 14.34 0.72
C GLY A 28 -10.75 14.50 1.87
N GLY A 29 -9.51 14.88 1.57
CA GLY A 29 -8.52 15.29 2.57
C GLY A 29 -8.00 14.14 3.45
N GLY A 30 -7.25 13.22 2.85
CA GLY A 30 -6.53 12.15 3.56
C GLY A 30 -5.02 12.30 3.45
N GLN A 31 -4.29 11.83 4.46
CA GLN A 31 -2.86 11.55 4.30
C GLN A 31 -2.68 10.49 3.20
N PRO A 32 -1.62 10.55 2.40
CA PRO A 32 -1.37 9.54 1.39
C PRO A 32 -1.25 8.15 2.04
N SER A 33 -1.76 7.14 1.36
CA SER A 33 -1.56 5.74 1.73
C SER A 33 -0.07 5.40 1.63
N ARG A 34 0.46 4.64 2.58
CA ARG A 34 1.87 4.22 2.58
C ARG A 34 1.96 2.73 2.35
N ILE A 35 2.64 2.33 1.29
CA ILE A 35 2.94 0.93 0.99
C ILE A 35 4.44 0.77 1.17
N TYR A 36 4.85 0.51 2.42
CA TYR A 36 6.24 0.53 2.82
C TYR A 36 6.69 -0.87 3.25
N GLY A 37 7.82 -1.32 2.71
CA GLY A 37 8.58 -2.42 3.30
C GLY A 37 9.33 -1.95 4.53
N TYR A 38 9.69 -2.90 5.41
CA TYR A 38 10.44 -2.59 6.63
C TYR A 38 11.93 -2.43 6.34
N ASP A 39 12.51 -3.40 5.64
CA ASP A 39 13.89 -3.43 5.13
C ASP A 39 13.97 -4.33 3.88
N GLU A 40 15.18 -4.53 3.35
CA GLU A 40 15.45 -5.34 2.15
C GLU A 40 14.93 -6.78 2.27
N ASP A 41 15.05 -7.41 3.43
CA ASP A 41 14.62 -8.80 3.66
C ASP A 41 13.11 -8.89 3.96
N ARG A 42 12.49 -7.79 4.42
CA ARG A 42 11.09 -7.72 4.85
C ARG A 42 10.36 -6.62 4.10
N GLY A 43 10.43 -6.69 2.79
CA GLY A 43 9.82 -5.75 1.86
C GLY A 43 8.32 -5.94 1.66
N VAL A 44 7.76 -5.11 0.78
CA VAL A 44 6.46 -5.33 0.14
C VAL A 44 6.70 -5.63 -1.32
N ASN A 45 6.21 -6.75 -1.83
CA ASN A 45 6.47 -7.18 -3.20
C ASN A 45 5.23 -7.71 -3.93
N GLY A 46 4.90 -7.15 -5.09
CA GLY A 46 3.82 -7.66 -5.93
C GLY A 46 2.46 -7.24 -5.43
N VAL A 47 2.25 -5.93 -5.26
CA VAL A 47 0.93 -5.35 -4.97
C VAL A 47 0.29 -4.96 -6.30
N GLU A 48 -0.91 -5.47 -6.55
CA GLU A 48 -1.68 -5.14 -7.75
C GLU A 48 -2.93 -4.36 -7.40
N PHE A 49 -3.06 -3.16 -7.96
CA PHE A 49 -4.30 -2.40 -7.97
C PHE A 49 -5.00 -2.59 -9.31
N ILE A 50 -6.22 -3.12 -9.28
CA ILE A 50 -7.03 -3.40 -10.47
C ILE A 50 -8.29 -2.55 -10.37
N ASN A 51 -8.42 -1.57 -11.26
CA ASN A 51 -9.53 -0.59 -11.25
C ASN A 51 -9.63 0.15 -9.90
N LEU A 52 -8.53 0.76 -9.46
CA LEU A 52 -8.51 1.66 -8.29
C LEU A 52 -9.06 3.03 -8.67
N GLN A 53 -9.97 3.55 -7.86
CA GLN A 53 -10.51 4.91 -7.98
C GLN A 53 -10.37 5.68 -6.67
N LEU A 54 -9.80 6.89 -6.71
CA LEU A 54 -9.69 7.79 -5.57
C LEU A 54 -10.27 9.15 -5.95
N GLY A 55 -11.20 9.68 -5.16
CA GLY A 55 -11.85 10.97 -5.44
C GLY A 55 -12.63 10.99 -6.76
N GLY A 56 -13.11 9.84 -7.23
CA GLY A 56 -13.73 9.69 -8.56
C GLY A 56 -12.73 9.65 -9.73
N GLU A 57 -11.43 9.77 -9.48
CA GLU A 57 -10.37 9.65 -10.49
C GLU A 57 -9.86 8.20 -10.53
N GLN A 58 -9.62 7.68 -11.74
CA GLN A 58 -8.95 6.41 -11.93
C GLN A 58 -7.45 6.55 -11.71
N ILE A 59 -6.88 5.67 -10.89
CA ILE A 59 -5.47 5.72 -10.53
C ILE A 59 -4.69 4.71 -11.36
N GLU A 60 -3.74 5.23 -12.14
CA GLU A 60 -2.90 4.45 -13.07
C GLU A 60 -1.44 4.31 -12.61
N ASP A 61 -1.04 5.07 -11.58
CA ASP A 61 0.30 4.97 -11.00
C ASP A 61 0.32 5.47 -9.54
N ALA A 62 1.42 5.17 -8.84
CA ALA A 62 1.70 5.72 -7.52
C ALA A 62 2.00 7.22 -7.63
N ARG A 63 1.10 8.04 -7.09
CA ARG A 63 1.28 9.49 -6.99
C ARG A 63 1.60 9.89 -5.56
N THR A 64 2.61 10.73 -5.33
CA THR A 64 3.08 11.06 -3.96
C THR A 64 2.04 11.75 -3.07
N ASP A 65 1.01 12.36 -3.65
CA ASP A 65 -0.13 12.95 -2.94
C ASP A 65 -1.19 11.92 -2.54
N LEU A 66 -1.19 10.71 -3.12
CA LEU A 66 -2.19 9.67 -2.90
C LEU A 66 -1.59 8.38 -2.31
N ILE A 67 -0.47 7.92 -2.86
CA ILE A 67 0.22 6.67 -2.53
C ILE A 67 1.73 6.93 -2.49
N LEU A 68 2.32 6.69 -1.33
CA LEU A 68 3.76 6.75 -1.13
C LEU A 68 4.34 5.33 -1.10
N LEU A 69 5.45 5.16 -1.83
CA LEU A 69 6.29 3.98 -1.80
C LEU A 69 7.64 4.35 -1.17
N ASN A 70 8.24 3.40 -0.44
CA ASN A 70 9.62 3.54 0.02
C ASN A 70 10.55 2.62 -0.79
N ALA A 71 11.84 2.63 -0.44
CA ALA A 71 12.86 1.86 -1.15
C ALA A 71 12.64 0.33 -1.12
N TYR A 72 11.86 -0.17 -0.16
CA TYR A 72 11.63 -1.61 0.06
C TYR A 72 10.25 -2.07 -0.44
N ALA A 73 9.61 -1.26 -1.29
CA ALA A 73 8.36 -1.60 -1.94
C ALA A 73 8.62 -1.81 -3.44
N HIS A 74 8.38 -3.03 -3.91
CA HIS A 74 8.71 -3.46 -5.27
C HIS A 74 7.49 -4.03 -5.98
N ASN A 75 7.48 -3.89 -7.30
CA ASN A 75 6.42 -4.45 -8.16
C ASN A 75 5.01 -4.03 -7.72
N VAL A 76 4.86 -2.76 -7.35
CA VAL A 76 3.54 -2.14 -7.15
C VAL A 76 3.04 -1.69 -8.51
N VAL A 77 1.93 -2.27 -8.96
CA VAL A 77 1.40 -2.05 -10.31
C VAL A 77 -0.07 -1.69 -10.28
N PHE A 78 -0.47 -0.87 -11.25
CA PHE A 78 -1.84 -0.43 -11.45
C PHE A 78 -2.30 -0.93 -12.82
N LYS A 79 -3.49 -1.53 -12.86
CA LYS A 79 -4.05 -2.19 -14.04
C LYS A 79 -5.50 -1.76 -14.25
N HIS A 80 -5.90 -1.84 -15.51
CA HIS A 80 -7.29 -1.67 -15.95
C HIS A 80 -7.75 -2.95 -16.64
N GLU A 81 -9.02 -3.29 -16.45
CA GLU A 81 -9.69 -4.39 -17.17
C GLU A 81 -10.77 -3.87 -18.09
#